data_AF-A0A1Y6CPX3-F1
#
_entry.id   AF-A0A1Y6CPX3-F1
#
_cell.length_a   1.000
_cell.length_b   1.000
_cell.length_c   1.000
_cell.angle_alpha   90.00
_cell.angle_beta   90.00
_cell.angle_gamma   90.00
#
_symmetry.space_group_name_H-M   'P 1'
#
loop_
_entity.id
_entity.type
_entity.pdbx_description
1 polymer ?
#
loop_
_entity_poly.entity_id
_entity_poly.type
_entity_poly.pdbx_seq_one_letter_code
_entity_poly.pdbx_strand_id
1 'polypeptide(L)'
;MTFKAIYPRLDMPRLQEKGLAAELINPEQASEEEIANIIFASGISTEEQVSEISGRGVGLDAVASYIRSGGGDIQIRLEGTRHGPYQPFKFHLVIPLLVDDRSA
;
A
#
# COMPACT_ATOMS: atom_id res chain seq x y z
N MET A 1 11.77 -22.17 17.39
CA MET A 1 11.97 -20.71 17.50
C MET A 1 11.42 -20.07 16.24
N THR A 2 10.21 -19.53 16.29
CA THR A 2 9.61 -18.86 15.13
C THR A 2 10.07 -17.41 15.15
N PHE A 3 10.98 -17.04 14.25
CA PHE A 3 11.27 -15.64 13.96
C PHE A 3 9.99 -15.04 13.36
N LYS A 4 9.19 -14.34 14.17
CA LYS A 4 8.14 -13.45 13.67
C LYS A 4 8.86 -12.26 13.07
N ALA A 5 9.22 -12.39 11.80
CA ALA A 5 9.87 -11.31 11.08
C ALA A 5 8.95 -10.09 11.15
N ILE A 6 9.45 -8.98 11.71
CA ILE A 6 8.72 -7.72 11.94
C ILE A 6 8.63 -6.94 10.61
N TYR A 7 8.46 -7.65 9.50
CA TYR A 7 8.32 -7.05 8.19
C TYR A 7 6.83 -6.94 7.85
N PRO A 8 6.39 -5.81 7.30
CA PRO A 8 5.02 -5.65 6.86
C PRO A 8 4.72 -6.65 5.73
N ARG A 9 3.50 -7.22 5.76
CA ARG A 9 3.06 -8.25 4.82
C ARG A 9 1.64 -7.95 4.37
N LEU A 10 1.34 -8.20 3.10
CA LEU A 10 0.01 -8.06 2.50
C LEU A 10 -0.66 -9.42 2.38
N ASP A 11 -1.95 -9.48 2.70
CA ASP A 11 -2.81 -10.61 2.35
C ASP A 11 -3.26 -10.47 0.88
N MET A 12 -2.58 -11.18 -0.01
CA MET A 12 -2.78 -11.04 -1.46
C MET A 12 -4.15 -11.52 -1.94
N PRO A 13 -4.67 -12.70 -1.49
CA PRO A 13 -6.02 -13.12 -1.81
C PRO A 13 -7.09 -12.11 -1.39
N ARG A 14 -6.97 -11.56 -0.18
CA ARG A 14 -7.93 -10.57 0.33
C ARG A 14 -7.89 -9.25 -0.42
N LEU A 15 -6.71 -8.80 -0.84
CA LEU A 15 -6.58 -7.65 -1.74
C LEU A 15 -7.26 -7.94 -3.07
N GLN A 16 -6.98 -9.08 -3.69
CA GLN A 16 -7.59 -9.45 -4.96
C GLN A 16 -9.12 -9.46 -4.86
N GLU A 17 -9.69 -10.09 -3.83
CA GLU A 17 -11.14 -10.09 -3.59
C GLU A 17 -11.73 -8.67 -3.50
N LYS A 18 -11.09 -7.80 -2.71
CA LYS A 18 -11.52 -6.40 -2.55
C LYS A 18 -11.37 -5.58 -3.82
N GLY A 19 -10.30 -5.80 -4.58
CA GLY A 19 -10.06 -5.15 -5.86
C GLY A 19 -11.10 -5.55 -6.90
N LEU A 20 -11.50 -6.81 -6.93
CA LEU A 20 -12.56 -7.30 -7.81
C LEU A 20 -13.93 -6.72 -7.44
N ALA A 21 -14.26 -6.75 -6.15
CA ALA A 21 -15.52 -6.19 -5.65
C ALA A 21 -15.64 -4.68 -5.89
N ALA A 22 -14.51 -3.97 -5.92
CA ALA A 22 -14.44 -2.53 -6.20
C ALA A 22 -14.19 -2.21 -7.69
N GLU A 23 -14.15 -3.22 -8.58
CA GLU A 23 -13.86 -3.07 -10.01
C GLU A 23 -12.54 -2.34 -10.32
N LEU A 24 -11.57 -2.42 -9.39
CA LEU A 24 -10.25 -1.75 -9.50
C LEU A 24 -9.23 -2.59 -10.28
N ILE A 25 -9.47 -3.88 -10.44
CA ILE A 25 -8.57 -4.81 -11.14
C ILE A 25 -9.36 -5.77 -12.04
N ASN A 26 -8.71 -6.23 -13.10
CA ASN A 26 -9.12 -7.41 -13.84
C ASN A 26 -8.22 -8.58 -13.41
N PRO A 27 -8.77 -9.68 -12.85
CA PRO A 27 -7.95 -10.74 -12.26
C PRO A 27 -7.12 -11.51 -13.30
N GLU A 28 -7.51 -11.47 -14.57
CA GLU A 28 -6.77 -12.15 -15.65
C GLU A 28 -5.59 -11.33 -16.19
N GLN A 29 -5.55 -10.04 -15.87
CA GLN A 29 -4.58 -9.10 -16.43
C GLN A 29 -3.71 -8.42 -15.38
N ALA A 30 -4.18 -8.33 -14.14
CA ALA A 30 -3.48 -7.65 -13.06
C ALA A 30 -2.26 -8.45 -12.58
N SER A 31 -1.11 -7.80 -12.60
CA SER A 31 0.11 -8.26 -11.94
C SER A 31 -0.02 -8.23 -10.41
N GLU A 32 0.85 -8.97 -9.73
CA GLU A 32 0.86 -8.99 -8.27
C GLU A 32 1.18 -7.60 -7.68
N GLU A 33 2.00 -6.80 -8.36
CA GLU A 33 2.26 -5.43 -7.94
C GLU A 33 1.02 -4.54 -8.11
N GLU A 34 0.26 -4.68 -9.19
CA GLU A 34 -0.98 -3.93 -9.38
C GLU A 34 -2.00 -4.28 -8.29
N ILE A 35 -2.18 -5.58 -8.01
CA ILE A 35 -3.03 -6.06 -6.92
C ILE A 35 -2.56 -5.49 -5.57
N ALA A 36 -1.26 -5.43 -5.33
CA ALA A 36 -0.72 -4.86 -4.08
C ALA A 36 -0.99 -3.35 -3.96
N ASN A 37 -0.85 -2.60 -5.06
CA ASN A 37 -0.98 -1.15 -5.08
C ASN A 37 -2.43 -0.65 -4.92
N ILE A 38 -3.43 -1.51 -5.11
CA ILE A 38 -4.83 -1.13 -4.84
C ILE A 38 -5.07 -0.80 -3.36
N ILE A 39 -4.16 -1.16 -2.45
CA ILE A 39 -4.26 -0.80 -1.03
C ILE A 39 -4.25 0.71 -0.80
N PHE A 40 -3.82 1.50 -1.79
CA PHE A 40 -3.91 2.96 -1.77
C PHE A 40 -5.23 3.50 -2.32
N ALA A 41 -6.13 2.64 -2.83
CA ALA A 41 -7.47 3.04 -3.23
C ALA A 41 -8.38 3.19 -2.00
N SER A 42 -9.34 4.12 -2.09
CA SER A 42 -10.20 4.41 -0.95
C SER A 42 -11.09 3.22 -0.59
N GLY A 43 -11.25 2.97 0.70
CA GLY A 43 -12.04 1.85 1.21
C GLY A 43 -11.37 0.48 1.11
N ILE A 44 -10.14 0.39 0.60
CA ILE A 44 -9.37 -0.85 0.58
C ILE A 44 -8.51 -0.95 1.84
N SER A 45 -8.63 -2.08 2.55
CA SER A 45 -7.76 -2.46 3.65
C SER A 45 -7.70 -3.98 3.75
N THR A 46 -6.56 -4.53 4.14
CA THR A 46 -6.39 -5.97 4.42
C THR A 46 -6.73 -6.35 5.85
N GLU A 47 -6.94 -5.38 6.75
CA GLU A 47 -7.32 -5.67 8.14
C GLU A 47 -8.81 -6.01 8.22
N GLU A 48 -9.18 -6.99 9.07
CA GLU A 48 -10.59 -7.26 9.43
C GLU A 48 -11.11 -6.32 10.51
N GLN A 49 -10.21 -5.87 11.39
CA GLN A 49 -10.51 -4.91 12.43
C GLN A 49 -9.89 -3.58 12.02
N VAL A 50 -10.68 -2.51 12.08
CA VAL A 50 -10.15 -1.16 12.06
C VAL A 50 -9.15 -1.08 13.21
N SER A 51 -7.85 -0.95 12.92
CA SER A 51 -6.90 -0.70 14.00
C SER A 51 -7.25 0.67 14.61
N GLU A 52 -7.83 0.65 15.82
CA GLU A 52 -8.08 1.84 16.63
C GLU A 52 -6.75 2.41 17.15
N ILE A 53 -5.86 2.79 16.24
CA ILE A 53 -4.75 3.66 16.59
C ILE A 53 -5.35 5.07 16.62
N SER A 54 -5.89 5.43 17.79
CA SER A 54 -6.18 6.80 18.20
C SER A 54 -7.40 7.51 17.57
N GLY A 55 -8.42 6.79 17.08
CA GLY A 55 -9.66 7.41 16.59
C GLY A 55 -9.49 8.31 15.36
N ARG A 56 -8.37 8.16 14.64
CA ARG A 56 -8.07 8.83 13.37
C ARG A 56 -7.41 7.82 12.44
N GLY A 57 -8.14 6.76 12.07
CA GLY A 57 -7.64 5.76 11.12
C GLY A 57 -7.20 6.46 9.83
N VAL A 58 -5.89 6.70 9.68
CA VAL A 58 -5.33 7.24 8.44
C VAL A 58 -5.17 6.04 7.53
N GLY A 59 -6.17 5.84 6.67
CA GLY A 59 -6.08 4.85 5.60
C GLY A 59 -4.87 5.13 4.71
N LEU A 60 -4.34 4.06 4.10
CA LEU A 60 -3.23 4.21 3.16
C LEU A 60 -3.62 5.06 1.94
N ASP A 61 -4.92 5.20 1.65
CA ASP A 61 -5.46 6.14 0.68
C ASP A 61 -5.21 7.61 1.06
N ALA A 62 -5.41 7.99 2.32
CA ALA A 62 -5.12 9.33 2.82
C ALA A 62 -3.62 9.64 2.79
N VAL A 63 -2.77 8.66 3.14
CA VAL A 63 -1.30 8.79 3.03
C VAL A 63 -0.88 8.99 1.57
N ALA A 64 -1.42 8.18 0.65
CA ALA A 64 -1.12 8.31 -0.77
C ALA A 64 -1.61 9.63 -1.36
N SER A 65 -2.80 10.09 -0.97
CA SER A 65 -3.34 11.38 -1.37
C SER A 65 -2.44 12.53 -0.91
N TYR A 66 -1.99 12.52 0.35
CA TYR A 66 -1.06 13.52 0.89
C TYR A 66 0.24 13.58 0.08
N ILE A 67 0.90 12.44 -0.13
CA ILE A 67 2.17 12.37 -0.87
C ILE A 67 2.00 12.87 -2.31
N ARG A 68 0.92 12.43 -3.00
CA ARG A 68 0.64 12.85 -4.37
C ARG A 68 0.28 14.33 -4.48
N SER A 69 -0.41 14.89 -3.48
CA SER A 69 -0.71 16.33 -3.43
C SER A 69 0.55 17.19 -3.31
N GLY A 70 1.62 16.64 -2.70
CA GLY A 70 2.94 17.27 -2.63
C GLY A 70 3.78 17.08 -3.90
N GLY A 71 3.21 16.53 -4.97
CA GLY A 71 3.91 16.22 -6.22
C GLY A 71 4.79 14.97 -6.15
N GLY A 72 4.70 14.19 -5.07
CA GLY A 72 5.37 12.90 -4.95
C GLY A 72 4.53 11.74 -5.48
N ASP A 73 5.05 10.53 -5.29
CA ASP A 73 4.32 9.29 -5.50
C ASP A 73 4.68 8.25 -4.42
N ILE A 74 3.77 7.32 -4.20
CA ILE A 74 3.96 6.17 -3.31
C ILE A 74 3.47 4.91 -4.00
N GLN A 75 4.28 3.86 -3.92
CA GLN A 75 3.98 2.55 -4.48
C GLN A 75 4.37 1.44 -3.51
N ILE A 76 3.67 0.31 -3.59
CA ILE A 76 4.10 -0.94 -3.00
C ILE A 76 5.08 -1.62 -3.95
N ARG A 77 6.22 -2.06 -3.41
CA ARG A 77 7.13 -3.00 -4.08
C ARG A 77 7.15 -4.30 -3.30
N LEU A 78 6.86 -5.40 -3.97
CA LEU A 78 6.89 -6.73 -3.38
C LEU A 78 8.35 -7.15 -3.19
N GLU A 79 8.65 -7.75 -2.04
CA GLU A 79 9.99 -8.22 -1.71
C GLU A 79 9.97 -9.57 -1.00
N GLY A 80 11.11 -10.26 -1.04
CA GLY A 80 11.29 -11.53 -0.36
C GLY A 80 10.37 -12.64 -0.86
N THR A 81 10.30 -13.71 -0.08
CA THR A 81 9.52 -14.90 -0.43
C THR A 81 8.13 -14.82 0.18
N ARG A 82 7.11 -15.18 -0.61
CA ARG A 82 5.73 -15.35 -0.12
C ARG A 82 5.66 -16.49 0.90
N HIS A 83 4.94 -16.28 1.99
CA HIS A 83 4.66 -17.31 2.99
C HIS A 83 3.15 -17.47 3.19
N GLY A 84 2.56 -18.49 2.55
CA GLY A 84 1.11 -18.66 2.52
C GLY A 84 0.45 -17.53 1.73
N PRO A 85 -0.64 -16.90 2.23
CA PRO A 85 -1.28 -15.77 1.55
C PRO A 85 -0.50 -14.45 1.71
N TYR A 86 0.51 -14.43 2.58
CA TYR A 86 1.19 -13.22 3.00
C TYR A 86 2.44 -12.93 2.17
N GLN A 87 2.42 -11.80 1.48
CA GLN A 87 3.53 -11.29 0.67
C GLN A 87 4.25 -10.15 1.39
N PRO A 88 5.56 -10.26 1.70
CA PRO A 88 6.33 -9.13 2.21
C PRO A 88 6.47 -8.01 1.17
N PHE A 89 6.55 -6.78 1.65
CA PHE A 89 6.63 -5.61 0.79
C PHE A 89 7.37 -4.45 1.46
N LYS A 90 7.70 -3.44 0.65
CA LYS A 90 8.15 -2.12 1.10
C LYS A 90 7.35 -1.01 0.43
N PHE A 91 7.30 0.13 1.10
CA PHE A 91 6.87 1.38 0.47
C PHE A 91 8.02 1.98 -0.32
N HIS A 92 7.73 2.33 -1.57
CA HIS A 92 8.62 3.09 -2.43
C HIS A 92 8.05 4.50 -2.58
N LEU A 93 8.72 5.48 -1.97
CA LEU A 93 8.35 6.89 -2.03
C LEU A 93 9.26 7.62 -3.02
N VAL A 94 8.64 8.40 -3.91
CA VAL A 94 9.32 9.37 -4.76
C VAL A 94 8.82 10.75 -4.32
N ILE A 95 9.70 11.61 -3.83
CA ILE A 95 9.33 12.98 -3.44
C ILE A 95 10.18 13.94 -4.26
N PRO A 96 9.57 14.95 -4.92
CA PRO A 96 10.32 15.98 -5.61
C PRO A 96 11.10 16.81 -4.59
N LEU A 97 12.39 17.01 -4.86
CA LEU A 97 13.19 17.98 -4.13
C LEU A 97 12.78 19.38 -4.58
N LEU A 98 12.00 20.08 -3.77
CA LEU A 98 11.83 21.51 -3.92
C LEU A 98 13.07 22.20 -3.36
N VAL A 99 13.96 22.63 -4.26
CA VAL A 99 15.03 23.57 -3.90
C VAL A 99 14.40 24.96 -3.93
N ASP A 100 14.12 25.50 -2.74
CA ASP A 100 13.73 26.90 -2.60
C ASP A 100 14.97 27.74 -2.89
N ASP A 101 15.13 28.16 -4.15
CA ASP A 101 16.19 29.08 -4.55
C ASP A 101 15.84 30.50 -4.07
N ARG A 102 15.86 30.69 -2.75
CA ARG A 102 15.87 32.01 -2.11
C ARG A 102 17.32 32.38 -1.82
N SER A 103 18.09 32.51 -2.89
CA SER A 103 19.38 33.18 -2.91
C SER A 103 19.33 34.31 -3.95
N ALA A 104 18.54 35.36 -3.67
CA ALA A 104 18.61 36.64 -4.36
C ALA A 104 18.34 37.77 -3.37
#